data_AF-R0GS64-F1
#
_entry.id   AF-R0GS64-F1
#
_cell.length_a   1.000
_cell.length_b   1.000
_cell.length_c   1.000
_cell.angle_alpha   90.00
_cell.angle_beta   90.00
_cell.angle_gamma   90.00
#
_symmetry.space_group_name_H-M   'P 1'
#
loop_
_entity.id
_entity.type
_entity.pdbx_description
1 polymer ?
#
loop_
_entity_poly.entity_id
_entity_poly.type
_entity_poly.pdbx_seq_one_letter_code
_entity_poly.pdbx_strand_id
1 'polypeptide(L)'
;MITSLPDDIIVDIIAHVSRWDYPNLCLVSKYFRSLVSSCELYRRRSLLGCTEACIYSALLDYETNRYHLYVLRRRLKGNNVNSCSFVRIASLPPMPFQASYVSVGSKIYVLSGFSRSGSFSIDCTSHTVQPFSENPHGPKARKLLDVIDKKIFVMGSVFEHDLANLMKVMLVFNTETQTWEPEMTTKPSKELRRFWYDNVVIAGKMYVRDSRFDESFVYEPKEDKWEPDEILNSNKWYRGCVLDDLLYYYDPYENKLRVYDSKHKCWEVVKGLEEFFPHTAFKWSDTVTYGWRRLAVFFIKGEDRSTIRKEIWCAQIAIERRQGHIWGKLESYDLVFDSYFRFNKTLPVLV
;
A
#
# COMPACT_ATOMS: atom_id res chain seq x y z
N MET A 1 38.40 24.12 20.32
CA MET A 1 37.72 23.78 19.06
C MET A 1 37.13 22.39 19.22
N ILE A 2 35.83 22.19 19.04
CA ILE A 2 35.27 20.84 18.96
C ILE A 2 35.65 20.32 17.57
N THR A 3 36.45 19.26 17.51
CA THR A 3 36.74 18.54 16.27
C THR A 3 35.43 18.00 15.71
N SER A 4 35.15 18.25 14.43
CA SER A 4 34.00 17.66 13.75
C SER A 4 34.10 16.14 13.80
N LEU A 5 32.98 15.46 14.05
CA LEU A 5 32.90 14.01 13.94
C LEU A 5 33.32 13.57 12.54
N PRO A 6 34.07 12.45 12.40
CA PRO A 6 34.32 11.80 11.13
C PRO A 6 33.02 11.47 10.37
N ASP A 7 33.03 11.58 9.04
CA ASP A 7 31.85 11.39 8.19
C ASP A 7 31.22 10.00 8.34
N ASP A 8 32.05 8.95 8.48
CA ASP A 8 31.63 7.57 8.67
C ASP A 8 30.84 7.38 9.98
N ILE A 9 31.28 8.03 11.06
CA ILE A 9 30.56 8.02 12.34
C ILE A 9 29.23 8.78 12.20
N ILE A 10 29.20 9.89 11.47
CA ILE A 10 27.95 10.62 11.23
C ILE A 10 26.98 9.76 10.41
N VAL A 11 27.44 9.11 9.35
CA VAL A 11 26.62 8.18 8.54
C VAL A 11 26.05 7.08 9.44
N ASP A 12 26.87 6.49 10.32
CA ASP A 12 26.44 5.42 11.21
C ASP A 12 25.38 5.88 12.23
N ILE A 13 25.58 7.05 12.84
CA ILE A 13 24.59 7.64 13.76
C ILE A 13 23.27 7.91 13.02
N ILE A 14 23.34 8.57 11.86
CA ILE A 14 22.15 8.94 11.09
C ILE A 14 21.45 7.69 10.53
N ALA A 15 22.17 6.62 10.24
CA ALA A 15 21.58 5.36 9.79
C ALA A 15 20.63 4.74 10.84
N HIS A 16 20.85 4.98 12.13
CA HIS A 16 19.96 4.53 13.20
C HIS A 16 18.75 5.47 13.42
N VAL A 17 18.78 6.69 12.89
CA VAL A 17 17.68 7.65 13.05
C VAL A 17 16.53 7.26 12.14
N SER A 18 15.29 7.37 12.63
CA SER A 18 14.10 7.11 11.81
C SER A 18 14.05 8.04 10.59
N ARG A 19 13.71 7.50 9.42
CA ARG A 19 13.46 8.23 8.19
C ARG A 19 12.32 9.23 8.33
N TRP A 20 11.41 9.01 9.29
CA TRP A 20 10.37 9.98 9.63
C TRP A 20 10.94 11.30 10.11
N ASP A 21 12.14 11.30 10.70
CA ASP A 21 12.82 12.48 11.24
C ASP A 21 13.82 13.12 10.27
N TYR A 22 14.12 12.47 9.15
CA TYR A 22 14.99 12.99 8.10
C TYR A 22 14.58 14.37 7.55
N PRO A 23 13.28 14.69 7.36
CA PRO A 23 12.88 16.03 6.97
C PRO A 23 13.39 17.10 7.94
N ASN A 24 13.39 16.82 9.25
CA ASN A 24 13.88 17.75 10.27
C ASN A 24 15.42 17.87 10.20
N LEU A 25 16.13 16.75 10.02
CA LEU A 25 17.59 16.77 9.83
C LEU A 25 18.01 17.60 8.61
N CYS A 26 17.28 17.51 7.50
CA CYS A 26 17.52 18.29 6.28
C CYS A 26 17.37 19.81 6.46
N LEU A 27 16.72 20.26 7.54
CA LEU A 27 16.58 21.68 7.89
C LEU A 27 17.78 22.20 8.68
N VAL A 28 18.55 21.33 9.34
CA VAL A 28 19.68 21.71 10.20
C VAL A 28 20.83 22.27 9.36
N SER A 29 21.22 21.59 8.27
CA SER A 29 22.33 22.03 7.42
C SER A 29 22.24 21.47 5.99
N LYS A 30 22.98 22.10 5.06
CA LYS A 30 23.16 21.58 3.70
C LYS A 30 23.85 20.21 3.68
N TYR A 31 24.76 19.97 4.62
CA TYR A 31 25.45 18.70 4.77
C TYR A 31 24.48 17.57 5.10
N PHE A 32 23.62 17.73 6.12
CA PHE A 32 22.62 16.69 6.46
C PHE A 32 21.63 16.44 5.33
N ARG A 33 21.23 17.49 4.60
CA ARG A 33 20.38 17.35 3.42
C ARG A 33 21.03 16.49 2.32
N SER A 34 22.33 16.69 2.09
CA SER A 34 23.11 15.88 1.15
C SER A 34 23.24 14.44 1.63
N LEU A 35 23.57 14.25 2.92
CA LEU A 35 23.74 12.94 3.53
C LEU A 35 22.46 12.10 3.49
N VAL A 36 21.31 12.68 3.84
CA VAL A 36 19.98 12.03 3.78
C VAL A 36 19.60 11.59 2.36
N SER A 37 20.16 12.24 1.34
CA SER A 37 19.94 11.93 -0.07
C SER A 37 21.01 10.97 -0.64
N SER A 38 22.01 10.59 0.15
CA SER A 38 23.14 9.78 -0.31
C SER A 38 22.82 8.29 -0.32
N CYS A 39 23.29 7.58 -1.35
CA CYS A 39 23.17 6.11 -1.42
C CYS A 39 23.96 5.40 -0.31
N GLU A 40 25.03 6.02 0.20
CA GLU A 40 25.87 5.48 1.27
C GLU A 40 25.08 5.26 2.55
N LEU A 41 24.28 6.25 2.96
CA LEU A 41 23.42 6.15 4.14
C LEU A 41 22.45 4.97 4.03
N TYR A 42 21.79 4.79 2.89
CA TYR A 42 20.83 3.70 2.71
C TYR A 42 21.49 2.32 2.64
N ARG A 43 22.69 2.22 2.07
CA ARG A 43 23.50 0.99 2.16
C ARG A 43 23.86 0.68 3.61
N ARG A 44 24.28 1.67 4.39
CA ARG A 44 24.63 1.48 5.80
C ARG A 44 23.42 1.03 6.62
N ARG A 45 22.25 1.65 6.42
CA ARG A 45 20.99 1.22 7.05
C ARG A 45 20.64 -0.23 6.76
N SER A 46 20.73 -0.61 5.49
CA SER A 46 20.49 -1.98 5.04
C SER A 46 21.41 -2.97 5.76
N LEU A 47 22.72 -2.66 5.86
CA LEU A 47 23.70 -3.47 6.59
C LEU A 47 23.40 -3.59 8.09
N LEU A 48 22.86 -2.53 8.70
CA LEU A 48 22.48 -2.49 10.11
C LEU A 48 21.10 -3.12 10.39
N GLY A 49 20.37 -3.56 9.36
CA GLY A 49 18.98 -4.01 9.51
C GLY A 49 18.02 -2.88 9.94
N CYS A 50 18.42 -1.62 9.75
CA CYS A 50 17.61 -0.43 10.06
C CYS A 50 16.60 -0.16 8.94
N THR A 51 15.68 -1.10 8.73
CA THR A 51 14.58 -0.97 7.78
C THR A 51 13.31 -0.52 8.49
N GLU A 52 12.58 0.41 7.91
CA GLU A 52 11.29 0.84 8.45
C GLU A 52 10.23 0.97 7.35
N ALA A 53 8.97 0.84 7.74
CA ALA A 53 7.86 1.00 6.82
C ALA A 53 7.59 2.50 6.58
N CYS A 54 7.82 2.96 5.36
CA CYS A 54 7.38 4.25 4.88
C CYS A 54 6.04 4.11 4.15
N ILE A 55 5.09 4.99 4.43
CA ILE A 55 3.77 4.95 3.79
C ILE A 55 3.77 5.88 2.57
N TYR A 56 3.40 5.34 1.42
CA TYR A 56 3.23 6.07 0.17
C TYR A 56 1.76 6.08 -0.24
N SER A 57 1.33 7.15 -0.90
CA SER A 57 -0.03 7.25 -1.45
C SER A 57 -0.02 7.90 -2.83
N ALA A 58 -0.74 7.29 -3.77
CA ALA A 58 -1.02 7.89 -5.07
C ALA A 58 -2.33 8.69 -5.01
N LEU A 59 -2.23 10.00 -5.25
CA LEU A 59 -3.36 10.94 -5.20
C LEU A 59 -3.50 11.66 -6.55
N LEU A 60 -4.72 11.70 -7.08
CA LEU A 60 -5.08 12.56 -8.22
C LEU A 60 -5.18 13.98 -7.71
N ASP A 61 -4.44 14.89 -8.30
CA ASP A 61 -4.64 16.31 -8.17
C ASP A 61 -5.69 16.77 -9.20
N TYR A 62 -6.80 17.36 -8.75
CA TYR A 62 -7.87 17.82 -9.65
C TYR A 62 -7.50 19.06 -10.46
N GLU A 63 -6.54 19.87 -10.00
CA GLU A 63 -6.11 21.07 -10.72
C GLU A 63 -5.30 20.68 -11.95
N THR A 64 -4.38 19.73 -11.79
CA THR A 64 -3.52 19.23 -12.87
C THR A 64 -4.11 18.03 -13.62
N ASN A 65 -5.16 17.42 -13.08
CA ASN A 65 -5.74 16.16 -13.52
C ASN A 65 -4.69 15.04 -13.68
N ARG A 66 -3.71 15.00 -12.76
CA ARG A 66 -2.59 14.05 -12.78
C ARG A 66 -2.45 13.34 -11.43
N TYR A 67 -2.13 12.05 -11.48
CA TYR A 67 -1.77 11.33 -10.27
C TYR A 67 -0.33 11.67 -9.87
N HIS A 68 -0.09 11.92 -8.61
CA HIS A 68 1.23 12.13 -8.03
C HIS A 68 1.44 11.19 -6.84
N LEU A 69 2.69 10.80 -6.64
CA LEU A 69 3.06 9.99 -5.49
C LEU A 69 3.46 10.91 -4.32
N TYR A 70 2.86 10.63 -3.17
CA TYR A 70 3.12 11.30 -1.91
C TYR A 70 3.72 10.30 -0.94
N VAL A 71 4.57 10.79 -0.04
CA VAL A 71 5.10 10.02 1.08
C VAL A 71 4.61 10.66 2.38
N LEU A 72 4.14 9.84 3.32
CA LEU A 72 3.77 10.31 4.64
C LEU A 72 5.05 10.62 5.43
N ARG A 73 5.15 11.84 5.96
CA ARG A 73 6.30 12.29 6.75
C ARG A 73 5.83 12.89 8.06
N ARG A 74 6.65 12.76 9.10
CA ARG A 74 6.42 13.45 10.37
C ARG A 74 6.53 14.95 10.12
N ARG A 75 5.60 15.71 10.70
CA ARG A 75 5.55 17.16 10.64
C ARG A 75 5.39 17.68 12.06
N LEU A 76 6.32 18.51 12.50
CA LEU A 76 6.16 19.24 13.76
C LEU A 76 5.05 20.29 13.57
N LYS A 77 3.93 20.11 14.27
CA LYS A 77 2.82 21.07 14.29
C LYS A 77 2.63 21.55 15.73
N GLY A 78 3.25 22.70 16.05
CA GLY A 78 3.32 23.20 17.43
C GLY A 78 4.08 22.22 18.33
N ASN A 79 3.51 21.90 19.49
CA ASN A 79 4.10 20.97 20.45
C ASN A 79 3.78 19.48 20.16
N ASN A 80 2.98 19.17 19.13
CA ASN A 80 2.66 17.78 18.80
C ASN A 80 3.74 17.18 17.90
N VAL A 81 4.58 16.32 18.50
CA VAL A 81 5.71 15.65 17.84
C VAL A 81 5.25 14.48 16.94
N ASN A 82 4.01 13.99 17.09
CA ASN A 82 3.49 12.83 16.36
C ASN A 82 2.65 13.17 15.13
N SER A 83 2.47 14.45 14.81
CA SER A 83 1.68 14.82 13.65
C SER A 83 2.39 14.44 12.34
N CYS A 84 1.60 14.10 11.33
CA CYS A 84 2.09 13.61 10.04
C CYS A 84 1.40 14.34 8.89
N SER A 85 2.06 14.41 7.74
CA SER A 85 1.46 14.95 6.51
C SER A 85 2.01 14.29 5.26
N PHE A 86 1.17 14.13 4.25
CA PHE A 86 1.59 13.69 2.93
C PHE A 86 2.34 14.81 2.21
N VAL A 87 3.56 14.50 1.75
CA VAL A 87 4.40 15.41 0.98
C VAL A 87 4.61 14.84 -0.41
N ARG A 88 4.34 15.67 -1.43
CA ARG A 88 4.53 15.29 -2.84
C ARG A 88 6.01 15.02 -3.12
N ILE A 89 6.30 13.93 -3.82
CA ILE A 89 7.65 13.62 -4.28
C ILE A 89 7.85 14.29 -5.64
N ALA A 90 8.40 15.50 -5.63
CA ALA A 90 8.51 16.34 -6.84
C ALA A 90 9.47 15.79 -7.91
N SER A 91 10.44 14.96 -7.53
CA SER A 91 11.41 14.34 -8.45
C SER A 91 10.79 13.27 -9.35
N LEU A 92 9.63 12.73 -8.98
CA LEU A 92 8.98 11.65 -9.73
C LEU A 92 8.05 12.20 -10.81
N PRO A 93 7.95 11.51 -11.97
CA PRO A 93 6.96 11.85 -12.97
C PRO A 93 5.53 11.63 -12.44
N PRO A 94 4.50 12.20 -13.09
CA PRO A 94 3.12 11.82 -12.82
C PRO A 94 2.91 10.31 -12.96
N MET A 95 2.06 9.74 -12.10
CA MET A 95 1.69 8.33 -12.19
C MET A 95 0.68 8.11 -13.32
N PRO A 96 0.72 6.97 -14.03
CA PRO A 96 -0.23 6.67 -15.09
C PRO A 96 -1.67 6.61 -14.56
N PHE A 97 -2.62 7.03 -15.40
CA PHE A 97 -4.03 6.90 -15.10
C PHE A 97 -4.41 5.43 -14.93
N GLN A 98 -5.24 5.11 -13.93
CA GLN A 98 -5.65 3.74 -13.61
C GLN A 98 -4.47 2.77 -13.42
N ALA A 99 -3.34 3.27 -12.94
CA ALA A 99 -2.24 2.41 -12.54
C ALA A 99 -2.59 1.59 -11.29
N SER A 100 -2.01 0.40 -11.23
CA SER A 100 -1.94 -0.46 -10.06
C SER A 100 -0.54 -0.42 -9.48
N TYR A 101 -0.43 -0.68 -8.18
CA TYR A 101 0.80 -0.50 -7.40
C TYR A 101 1.00 -1.69 -6.48
N VAL A 102 2.24 -2.17 -6.37
CA VAL A 102 2.64 -3.16 -5.35
C VAL A 102 4.04 -2.84 -4.84
N SER A 103 4.31 -3.06 -3.56
CA SER A 103 5.64 -2.88 -2.99
C SER A 103 6.40 -4.19 -2.88
N VAL A 104 7.68 -4.19 -3.26
CA VAL A 104 8.59 -5.32 -3.10
C VAL A 104 9.90 -4.77 -2.56
N GLY A 105 10.22 -5.07 -1.30
CA GLY A 105 11.34 -4.45 -0.59
C GLY A 105 11.22 -2.93 -0.60
N SER A 106 12.27 -2.25 -1.05
CA SER A 106 12.35 -0.79 -1.17
C SER A 106 11.80 -0.23 -2.49
N LYS A 107 11.16 -1.05 -3.32
CA LYS A 107 10.63 -0.62 -4.62
C LYS A 107 9.11 -0.66 -4.66
N ILE A 108 8.53 0.32 -5.36
CA ILE A 108 7.12 0.27 -5.79
C ILE A 108 7.10 -0.08 -7.28
N TYR A 109 6.42 -1.15 -7.64
CA TYR A 109 6.12 -1.49 -9.02
C TYR A 109 4.82 -0.84 -9.45
N VAL A 110 4.84 -0.19 -10.60
CA VAL A 110 3.72 0.55 -11.18
C VAL A 110 3.40 -0.05 -12.53
N LEU A 111 2.13 -0.38 -12.75
CA LEU A 111 1.66 -0.90 -14.02
C LEU A 111 0.36 -0.22 -14.42
N SER A 112 0.35 0.35 -15.62
CA SER A 112 -0.83 0.99 -16.22
C SER A 112 -1.88 -0.04 -16.62
N GLY A 113 -3.14 0.22 -16.25
CA GLY A 113 -4.25 -0.71 -16.44
C GLY A 113 -4.60 -1.03 -17.90
N PHE A 114 -4.37 -0.08 -18.82
CA PHE A 114 -4.80 -0.16 -20.23
C PHE A 114 -3.71 0.19 -21.23
N SER A 115 -2.56 0.70 -20.76
CA SER A 115 -1.44 1.05 -21.61
C SER A 115 -0.27 0.10 -21.38
N ARG A 116 0.42 -0.26 -22.46
CA ARG A 116 1.73 -0.91 -22.36
C ARG A 116 2.80 0.08 -21.89
N SER A 117 2.69 1.33 -22.31
CA SER A 117 3.53 2.42 -21.82
C SER A 117 3.17 2.81 -20.38
N GLY A 118 4.20 3.02 -19.56
CA GLY A 118 4.05 3.41 -18.14
C GLY A 118 4.16 2.27 -17.14
N SER A 119 4.82 1.16 -17.51
CA SER A 119 5.26 0.15 -16.55
C SER A 119 6.66 0.51 -16.04
N PHE A 120 6.80 0.77 -14.75
CA PHE A 120 8.09 1.14 -14.15
C PHE A 120 8.12 0.82 -12.66
N SER A 121 9.33 0.71 -12.11
CA SER A 121 9.56 0.62 -10.68
C SER A 121 10.10 1.95 -10.16
N ILE A 122 9.76 2.27 -8.92
CA ILE A 122 10.24 3.43 -8.19
C ILE A 122 11.10 2.92 -7.05
N ASP A 123 12.36 3.34 -7.00
CA ASP A 123 13.20 3.12 -5.83
C ASP A 123 12.83 4.14 -4.75
N CYS A 124 12.35 3.65 -3.60
CA CYS A 124 11.87 4.49 -2.50
C CYS A 124 12.99 5.03 -1.60
N THR A 125 14.24 4.57 -1.80
CA THR A 125 15.42 5.14 -1.13
C THR A 125 15.83 6.46 -1.76
N SER A 126 15.98 6.47 -3.09
CA SER A 126 16.45 7.60 -3.90
C SER A 126 15.34 8.39 -4.60
N HIS A 127 14.10 7.88 -4.59
CA HIS A 127 12.96 8.42 -5.36
C HIS A 127 13.27 8.56 -6.85
N THR A 128 13.86 7.50 -7.44
CA THR A 128 14.18 7.40 -8.87
C THR A 128 13.34 6.35 -9.58
N VAL A 129 13.09 6.53 -10.88
CA VAL A 129 12.31 5.59 -11.71
C VAL A 129 13.23 4.72 -12.55
N GLN A 130 12.90 3.43 -12.64
CA GLN A 130 13.52 2.48 -13.55
C GLN A 130 12.43 1.75 -14.36
N PRO A 131 12.49 1.72 -15.69
CA PRO A 131 11.61 0.84 -16.46
C PRO A 131 11.88 -0.61 -16.06
N PHE A 132 10.84 -1.44 -16.02
CA PHE A 132 11.01 -2.90 -15.89
C PHE A 132 10.30 -3.59 -17.05
N SER A 133 10.74 -4.81 -17.36
CA SER A 133 10.44 -5.51 -18.61
C SER A 133 8.94 -5.53 -18.92
N GLU A 134 8.57 -5.09 -20.12
CA GLU A 134 7.22 -5.30 -20.64
C GLU A 134 7.03 -6.78 -20.97
N ASN A 135 5.83 -7.34 -20.75
CA ASN A 135 5.50 -8.67 -21.28
C ASN A 135 4.98 -8.51 -22.72
N PRO A 136 5.77 -8.77 -23.76
CA PRO A 136 5.36 -8.54 -25.15
C PRO A 136 4.18 -9.43 -25.56
N HIS A 137 4.10 -10.63 -24.97
CA HIS A 137 3.04 -11.61 -25.23
C HIS A 137 1.88 -11.51 -24.22
N GLY A 138 1.97 -10.58 -23.28
CA GLY A 138 0.95 -10.39 -22.25
C GLY A 138 -0.31 -9.65 -22.75
N PRO A 139 -1.45 -9.86 -22.08
CA PRO A 139 -2.68 -9.13 -22.34
C PRO A 139 -2.50 -7.62 -22.23
N LYS A 140 -3.33 -6.87 -22.97
CA LYS A 140 -3.28 -5.41 -22.99
C LYS A 140 -3.75 -4.80 -21.67
N ALA A 141 -4.84 -5.31 -21.12
CA ALA A 141 -5.36 -4.85 -19.84
C ALA A 141 -4.83 -5.74 -18.72
N ARG A 142 -4.20 -5.11 -17.73
CA ARG A 142 -3.45 -5.78 -16.66
C ARG A 142 -3.60 -5.04 -15.34
N LYS A 143 -3.54 -5.75 -14.23
CA LYS A 143 -3.58 -5.20 -12.88
C LYS A 143 -2.60 -5.95 -12.00
N LEU A 144 -1.70 -5.22 -11.32
CA LEU A 144 -0.89 -5.79 -10.25
C LEU A 144 -1.81 -6.21 -9.11
N LEU A 145 -1.59 -7.43 -8.63
CA LEU A 145 -2.28 -7.97 -7.48
C LEU A 145 -1.39 -7.76 -6.26
N ASP A 146 -0.62 -8.77 -5.92
CA ASP A 146 0.22 -8.80 -4.73
C ASP A 146 1.47 -9.65 -4.97
N VAL A 147 2.30 -9.76 -3.94
CA VAL A 147 3.58 -10.46 -3.95
C VAL A 147 3.49 -11.75 -3.16
N ILE A 148 3.96 -12.84 -3.75
CA ILE A 148 4.20 -14.11 -3.06
C ILE A 148 5.61 -14.55 -3.40
N ASP A 149 6.43 -14.86 -2.40
CA ASP A 149 7.82 -15.30 -2.57
C ASP A 149 8.63 -14.41 -3.52
N LYS A 150 8.53 -13.07 -3.34
CA LYS A 150 9.16 -12.03 -4.18
C LYS A 150 8.73 -12.03 -5.65
N LYS A 151 7.69 -12.78 -6.01
CA LYS A 151 7.10 -12.76 -7.35
C LYS A 151 5.83 -11.93 -7.33
N ILE A 152 5.71 -11.03 -8.29
CA ILE A 152 4.52 -10.19 -8.44
C ILE A 152 3.51 -10.95 -9.30
N PHE A 153 2.33 -11.18 -8.75
CA PHE A 153 1.21 -11.75 -9.49
C PHE A 153 0.44 -10.62 -10.19
N VAL A 154 0.17 -10.82 -11.46
CA VAL A 154 -0.47 -9.83 -12.32
C VAL A 154 -1.64 -10.48 -13.02
N MET A 155 -2.83 -9.95 -12.78
CA MET A 155 -4.01 -10.36 -13.51
C MET A 155 -4.04 -9.65 -14.86
N GLY A 156 -4.17 -10.41 -15.92
CA GLY A 156 -4.42 -9.90 -17.26
C GLY A 156 -5.81 -10.26 -17.76
N SER A 157 -6.39 -9.42 -18.63
CA SER A 157 -7.63 -9.72 -19.35
C SER A 157 -7.40 -9.66 -20.87
N VAL A 158 -7.77 -10.73 -21.54
CA VAL A 158 -7.80 -10.84 -22.99
C VAL A 158 -9.23 -10.52 -23.44
N PHE A 159 -9.37 -9.48 -24.26
CA PHE A 159 -10.64 -9.14 -24.88
C PHE A 159 -10.93 -10.14 -26.00
N GLU A 160 -11.84 -11.07 -25.77
CA GLU A 160 -12.58 -11.68 -26.86
C GLU A 160 -13.71 -10.72 -27.27
N HIS A 161 -14.23 -10.88 -28.49
CA HIS A 161 -15.16 -9.95 -29.16
C HIS A 161 -16.46 -9.61 -28.40
N ASP A 162 -16.66 -10.18 -27.21
CA ASP A 162 -17.82 -9.98 -26.35
C ASP A 162 -17.39 -9.61 -24.91
N LEU A 163 -17.85 -8.46 -24.40
CA LEU A 163 -17.51 -7.96 -23.04
C LEU A 163 -18.00 -8.89 -21.91
N ALA A 164 -18.87 -9.86 -22.23
CA ALA A 164 -19.37 -10.87 -21.32
C ALA A 164 -18.39 -12.03 -21.07
N ASN A 165 -17.45 -12.30 -21.99
CA ASN A 165 -16.53 -13.44 -21.96
C ASN A 165 -15.07 -12.98 -21.95
N LEU A 166 -14.68 -12.21 -20.94
CA LEU A 166 -13.28 -11.84 -20.73
C LEU A 166 -12.51 -13.05 -20.21
N MET A 167 -11.74 -13.69 -21.08
CA MET A 167 -10.68 -14.61 -20.69
C MET A 167 -9.68 -13.86 -19.82
N LYS A 168 -9.48 -14.31 -18.58
CA LYS A 168 -8.47 -13.77 -17.70
C LYS A 168 -7.28 -14.73 -17.67
N VAL A 169 -6.10 -14.21 -17.39
CA VAL A 169 -4.88 -15.00 -17.21
C VAL A 169 -4.12 -14.46 -16.01
N MET A 170 -3.45 -15.36 -15.28
CA MET A 170 -2.46 -14.95 -14.29
C MET A 170 -1.09 -14.93 -14.95
N LEU A 171 -0.37 -13.83 -14.74
CA LEU A 171 1.03 -13.67 -15.13
C LEU A 171 1.85 -13.52 -13.85
N VAL A 172 3.09 -13.98 -13.91
CA VAL A 172 4.01 -13.85 -12.78
C VAL A 172 5.25 -13.11 -13.25
N PHE A 173 5.63 -12.07 -12.52
CA PHE A 173 6.86 -11.33 -12.73
C PHE A 173 7.83 -11.63 -11.59
N ASN A 174 8.98 -12.22 -11.92
CA ASN A 174 10.02 -12.53 -10.97
C ASN A 174 10.88 -11.28 -10.75
N THR A 175 10.88 -10.75 -9.52
CA THR A 175 11.63 -9.52 -9.19
C THR A 175 13.12 -9.73 -8.99
N GLU A 176 13.58 -10.97 -8.78
CA GLU A 176 15.00 -11.28 -8.64
C GLU A 176 15.66 -11.32 -10.02
N THR A 177 15.04 -12.01 -10.98
CA THR A 177 15.55 -12.10 -12.35
C THR A 177 15.12 -10.93 -13.24
N GLN A 178 14.14 -10.12 -12.79
CA GLN A 178 13.51 -9.05 -13.56
C GLN A 178 12.89 -9.54 -14.88
N THR A 179 12.36 -10.77 -14.89
CA THR A 179 11.74 -11.41 -16.06
C THR A 179 10.33 -11.90 -15.76
N TRP A 180 9.53 -12.00 -16.82
CA TRP A 180 8.23 -12.66 -16.75
C TRP A 180 8.42 -14.18 -16.82
N GLU A 181 7.63 -14.91 -16.05
CA GLU A 181 7.58 -16.36 -16.15
C GLU A 181 6.88 -16.77 -17.46
N PRO A 182 7.37 -17.83 -18.14
CA PRO A 182 6.87 -18.23 -19.45
C PRO A 182 5.47 -18.85 -19.38
N GLU A 183 5.13 -19.48 -18.24
CA GLU A 183 3.84 -20.13 -18.04
C GLU A 183 2.80 -19.12 -17.57
N MET A 184 1.71 -19.01 -18.33
CA MET A 184 0.50 -18.31 -17.89
C MET A 184 -0.47 -19.37 -17.37
N THR A 185 -0.97 -19.22 -16.14
CA THR A 185 -2.08 -20.08 -15.69
C THR A 185 -3.38 -19.55 -16.28
N THR A 186 -3.96 -20.34 -17.19
CA THR A 186 -5.09 -19.97 -18.06
C THR A 186 -6.46 -20.25 -17.44
N LYS A 187 -6.59 -20.21 -16.10
CA LYS A 187 -7.89 -20.48 -15.47
C LYS A 187 -8.24 -19.57 -14.29
N PRO A 188 -8.66 -18.33 -14.57
CA PRO A 188 -9.62 -17.65 -13.72
C PRO A 188 -11.00 -18.19 -14.14
N SER A 189 -11.72 -18.80 -13.20
CA SER A 189 -12.99 -19.50 -13.44
C SER A 189 -14.01 -18.64 -14.20
N LYS A 190 -15.00 -19.27 -14.86
CA LYS A 190 -16.16 -18.57 -15.45
C LYS A 190 -16.93 -17.70 -14.44
N GLU A 191 -16.67 -17.88 -13.14
CA GLU A 191 -17.27 -17.13 -12.03
C GLU A 191 -16.64 -15.73 -11.92
N LEU A 192 -15.44 -15.52 -12.46
CA LEU A 192 -14.67 -14.29 -12.33
C LEU A 192 -14.99 -13.29 -13.46
N ARG A 193 -16.10 -12.57 -13.36
CA ARG A 193 -16.65 -11.78 -14.48
C ARG A 193 -16.08 -10.35 -14.69
N ARG A 194 -15.50 -9.66 -13.68
CA ARG A 194 -14.93 -8.28 -13.83
C ARG A 194 -13.65 -8.05 -13.03
N PHE A 195 -13.02 -6.87 -13.18
CA PHE A 195 -11.85 -6.46 -12.41
C PHE A 195 -12.15 -6.51 -10.90
N TRP A 196 -11.25 -7.12 -10.12
CA TRP A 196 -11.36 -7.18 -8.66
C TRP A 196 -11.22 -5.81 -8.04
N TYR A 197 -11.98 -5.57 -6.96
CA TYR A 197 -11.82 -4.36 -6.18
C TYR A 197 -10.51 -4.39 -5.38
N ASP A 198 -10.26 -5.51 -4.71
CA ASP A 198 -9.16 -5.64 -3.78
C ASP A 198 -8.60 -7.04 -3.71
N ASN A 199 -7.39 -7.12 -3.14
CA ASN A 199 -6.64 -8.33 -2.97
C ASN A 199 -5.67 -8.20 -1.79
N VAL A 200 -5.39 -9.32 -1.14
CA VAL A 200 -4.36 -9.44 -0.10
C VAL A 200 -3.73 -10.83 -0.15
N VAL A 201 -2.51 -10.96 0.34
CA VAL A 201 -1.87 -12.27 0.57
C VAL A 201 -1.85 -12.58 2.06
N ILE A 202 -2.45 -13.73 2.43
CA ILE A 202 -2.46 -14.24 3.82
C ILE A 202 -1.80 -15.61 3.80
N ALA A 203 -0.73 -15.80 4.59
CA ALA A 203 -0.01 -17.06 4.70
C ALA A 203 0.32 -17.72 3.33
N GLY A 204 0.74 -16.91 2.34
CA GLY A 204 1.13 -17.37 1.00
C GLY A 204 -0.02 -17.68 0.04
N LYS A 205 -1.28 -17.50 0.44
CA LYS A 205 -2.45 -17.62 -0.43
C LYS A 205 -3.00 -16.25 -0.78
N MET A 206 -3.52 -16.09 -2.00
CA MET A 206 -4.05 -14.82 -2.47
C MET A 206 -5.57 -14.78 -2.29
N TYR A 207 -6.05 -13.81 -1.53
CA TYR A 207 -7.46 -13.56 -1.31
C TYR A 207 -7.87 -12.35 -2.13
N VAL A 208 -8.94 -12.47 -2.91
CA VAL A 208 -9.40 -11.44 -3.84
C VAL A 208 -10.90 -11.27 -3.71
N ARG A 209 -11.37 -10.05 -3.94
CA ARG A 209 -12.80 -9.71 -3.92
C ARG A 209 -13.28 -9.19 -5.26
N ASP A 210 -14.33 -9.81 -5.80
CA ASP A 210 -14.99 -9.35 -7.02
C ASP A 210 -15.87 -8.11 -6.78
N SER A 211 -15.92 -7.27 -7.82
CA SER A 211 -16.59 -5.98 -7.77
C SER A 211 -18.08 -5.99 -8.03
N ARG A 212 -18.60 -7.04 -8.67
CA ARG A 212 -20.00 -7.07 -9.08
C ARG A 212 -20.86 -7.89 -8.12
N PHE A 213 -20.33 -8.99 -7.60
CA PHE A 213 -21.12 -9.97 -6.84
C PHE A 213 -20.80 -9.99 -5.35
N ASP A 214 -19.88 -9.14 -4.88
CA ASP A 214 -19.43 -9.11 -3.47
C ASP A 214 -18.84 -10.46 -3.00
N GLU A 215 -18.42 -11.31 -3.94
CA GLU A 215 -17.82 -12.62 -3.71
C GLU A 215 -16.30 -12.52 -3.58
N SER A 216 -15.75 -13.32 -2.70
CA SER A 216 -14.32 -13.45 -2.41
C SER A 216 -13.87 -14.86 -2.71
N PHE A 217 -12.69 -14.93 -3.29
CA PHE A 217 -12.05 -16.17 -3.71
C PHE A 217 -10.63 -16.23 -3.15
N VAL A 218 -10.17 -17.45 -2.93
CA VAL A 218 -8.82 -17.77 -2.47
C VAL A 218 -8.11 -18.52 -3.58
N TYR A 219 -6.92 -18.07 -3.92
CA TYR A 219 -6.00 -18.73 -4.82
C TYR A 219 -4.85 -19.35 -4.05
N GLU A 220 -4.65 -20.64 -4.25
CA GLU A 220 -3.49 -21.40 -3.79
C GLU A 220 -2.51 -21.55 -4.96
N PRO A 221 -1.39 -20.78 -5.00
CA PRO A 221 -0.47 -20.83 -6.12
C PRO A 221 0.17 -22.20 -6.34
N LYS A 222 0.38 -22.98 -5.27
CA LYS A 222 1.04 -24.31 -5.38
C LYS A 222 0.17 -25.35 -6.08
N GLU A 223 -1.14 -25.22 -5.96
CA GLU A 223 -2.13 -26.14 -6.53
C GLU A 223 -2.78 -25.57 -7.79
N ASP A 224 -2.46 -24.32 -8.16
CA ASP A 224 -3.15 -23.52 -9.18
C ASP A 224 -4.68 -23.57 -9.05
N LYS A 225 -5.17 -23.45 -7.81
CA LYS A 225 -6.57 -23.68 -7.45
C LYS A 225 -7.24 -22.43 -6.92
N TRP A 226 -8.48 -22.21 -7.37
CA TRP A 226 -9.38 -21.16 -6.91
C TRP A 226 -10.55 -21.76 -6.12
N GLU A 227 -10.86 -21.19 -4.96
CA GLU A 227 -11.99 -21.62 -4.12
C GLU A 227 -12.75 -20.40 -3.55
N PRO A 228 -14.09 -20.45 -3.46
CA PRO A 228 -14.85 -19.41 -2.78
C PRO A 228 -14.64 -19.47 -1.26
N ASP A 229 -14.73 -18.31 -0.59
CA ASP A 229 -14.71 -18.23 0.87
C ASP A 229 -15.96 -17.50 1.39
N GLU A 230 -16.99 -18.27 1.72
CA GLU A 230 -18.29 -17.75 2.16
C GLU A 230 -18.19 -16.93 3.46
N ILE A 231 -17.31 -17.32 4.39
CA ILE A 231 -17.16 -16.58 5.64
C ILE A 231 -16.47 -15.24 5.39
N LEU A 232 -15.45 -15.22 4.53
CA LEU A 232 -14.85 -13.96 4.09
C LEU A 232 -15.88 -13.04 3.39
N ASN A 233 -16.86 -13.62 2.68
CA ASN A 233 -17.95 -12.89 2.01
C ASN A 233 -18.97 -12.27 2.94
N SER A 234 -19.07 -12.73 4.20
CA SER A 234 -20.00 -12.17 5.19
C SER A 234 -19.77 -10.69 5.49
N ASN A 235 -18.61 -10.14 5.12
CA ASN A 235 -18.23 -8.76 5.36
C ASN A 235 -17.74 -8.10 4.07
N LYS A 236 -18.04 -6.80 3.88
CA LYS A 236 -17.67 -6.03 2.67
C LYS A 236 -16.25 -5.48 2.74
N TRP A 237 -15.28 -6.36 2.92
CA TRP A 237 -13.88 -5.98 3.06
C TRP A 237 -13.36 -5.30 1.79
N TYR A 238 -12.65 -4.19 1.98
CA TYR A 238 -12.03 -3.40 0.92
C TYR A 238 -10.86 -2.65 1.51
N ARG A 239 -9.78 -2.52 0.73
CA ARG A 239 -8.53 -1.85 1.08
C ARG A 239 -8.00 -2.23 2.45
N GLY A 240 -8.03 -3.53 2.71
CA GLY A 240 -7.46 -4.12 3.90
C GLY A 240 -5.95 -4.29 3.76
N CYS A 241 -5.34 -4.69 4.86
CA CYS A 241 -3.95 -5.15 4.90
C CYS A 241 -3.83 -6.39 5.76
N VAL A 242 -2.66 -7.03 5.71
CA VAL A 242 -2.39 -8.25 6.46
C VAL A 242 -1.31 -7.97 7.50
N LEU A 243 -1.59 -8.34 8.74
CA LEU A 243 -0.67 -8.26 9.88
C LEU A 243 -0.76 -9.57 10.66
N ASP A 244 0.38 -10.20 10.95
CA ASP A 244 0.46 -11.48 11.66
C ASP A 244 -0.47 -12.57 11.05
N ASP A 245 -0.51 -12.68 9.71
CA ASP A 245 -1.40 -13.57 8.94
C ASP A 245 -2.91 -13.35 9.15
N LEU A 246 -3.30 -12.15 9.59
CA LEU A 246 -4.70 -11.76 9.75
C LEU A 246 -5.03 -10.59 8.83
N LEU A 247 -6.18 -10.65 8.15
CA LEU A 247 -6.66 -9.56 7.31
C LEU A 247 -7.40 -8.54 8.15
N TYR A 248 -6.88 -7.32 8.21
CA TYR A 248 -7.53 -6.17 8.82
C TYR A 248 -8.15 -5.28 7.76
N TYR A 249 -9.40 -4.86 7.96
CA TYR A 249 -9.99 -3.78 7.16
C TYR A 249 -10.90 -2.92 8.01
N TYR A 250 -11.00 -1.64 7.65
CA TYR A 250 -11.92 -0.72 8.27
C TYR A 250 -13.27 -0.76 7.57
N ASP A 251 -14.33 -1.09 8.31
CA ASP A 251 -15.72 -1.05 7.88
C ASP A 251 -16.28 0.37 8.08
N PRO A 252 -16.44 1.17 7.01
CA PRO A 252 -16.93 2.55 7.14
C PRO A 252 -18.44 2.62 7.42
N TYR A 253 -19.18 1.52 7.26
CA TYR A 253 -20.63 1.49 7.51
C TYR A 253 -20.95 1.26 8.97
N GLU A 254 -20.25 0.31 9.59
CA GLU A 254 -20.38 0.05 11.03
C GLU A 254 -19.35 0.80 11.87
N ASN A 255 -18.43 1.51 11.23
CA ASN A 255 -17.43 2.35 11.89
C ASN A 255 -16.53 1.51 12.82
N LYS A 256 -16.11 0.34 12.33
CA LYS A 256 -15.37 -0.69 13.07
C LYS A 256 -14.15 -1.14 12.31
N LEU A 257 -13.05 -1.34 13.03
CA LEU A 257 -11.92 -2.11 12.50
C LEU A 257 -12.20 -3.60 12.71
N ARG A 258 -12.26 -4.36 11.62
CA ARG A 258 -12.51 -5.81 11.64
C ARG A 258 -11.25 -6.57 11.27
N VAL A 259 -11.15 -7.78 11.79
CA VAL A 259 -10.06 -8.69 11.47
C VAL A 259 -10.60 -10.09 11.13
N TYR A 260 -10.07 -10.66 10.06
CA TYR A 260 -10.40 -12.00 9.59
C TYR A 260 -9.24 -12.96 9.85
N ASP A 261 -9.56 -14.05 10.53
CA ASP A 261 -8.66 -15.18 10.70
C ASP A 261 -8.98 -16.25 9.65
N SER A 262 -8.08 -16.42 8.68
CA SER A 262 -8.25 -17.39 7.60
C SER A 262 -8.09 -18.84 8.04
N LYS A 263 -7.41 -19.09 9.18
CA LYS A 263 -7.21 -20.43 9.75
C LYS A 263 -8.46 -20.90 10.48
N HIS A 264 -9.08 -20.00 11.26
CA HIS A 264 -10.30 -20.29 12.01
C HIS A 264 -11.58 -19.98 11.23
N LYS A 265 -11.47 -19.34 10.05
CA LYS A 265 -12.59 -18.91 9.20
C LYS A 265 -13.60 -18.10 10.00
N CYS A 266 -13.14 -17.01 10.63
CA CYS A 266 -14.00 -16.15 11.44
C CYS A 266 -13.60 -14.68 11.37
N TRP A 267 -14.59 -13.82 11.58
CA TRP A 267 -14.40 -12.38 11.77
C TRP A 267 -14.51 -12.02 13.24
N GLU A 268 -13.68 -11.09 13.69
CA GLU A 268 -13.86 -10.39 14.96
C GLU A 268 -13.71 -8.88 14.78
N VAL A 269 -14.21 -8.13 15.76
CA VAL A 269 -14.04 -6.68 15.85
C VAL A 269 -12.86 -6.38 16.76
N VAL A 270 -11.97 -5.50 16.33
CA VAL A 270 -10.86 -5.02 17.15
C VAL A 270 -11.42 -4.17 18.29
N LYS A 271 -11.18 -4.61 19.53
CA LYS A 271 -11.69 -3.97 20.75
C LYS A 271 -10.86 -2.75 21.14
N GLY A 272 -11.44 -1.81 21.90
CA GLY A 272 -10.74 -0.66 22.48
C GLY A 272 -10.66 0.57 21.57
N LEU A 273 -11.45 0.59 20.50
CA LEU A 273 -11.52 1.68 19.51
C LEU A 273 -12.93 2.29 19.39
N GLU A 274 -13.86 1.91 20.26
CA GLU A 274 -15.29 2.22 20.17
C GLU A 274 -15.59 3.72 20.25
N GLU A 275 -14.83 4.45 21.06
CA GLU A 275 -15.00 5.89 21.27
C GLU A 275 -14.32 6.75 20.19
N PHE A 276 -13.50 6.13 19.33
CA PHE A 276 -12.56 6.86 18.49
C PHE A 276 -13.12 7.28 17.14
N PHE A 277 -13.89 6.42 16.47
CA PHE A 277 -14.27 6.67 15.09
C PHE A 277 -15.50 7.60 15.03
N PRO A 278 -15.40 8.84 14.54
CA PRO A 278 -16.57 9.71 14.40
C PRO A 278 -17.42 9.26 13.20
N HIS A 279 -18.75 9.37 13.32
CA HIS A 279 -19.77 8.97 12.34
C HIS A 279 -19.78 9.77 11.00
N THR A 280 -18.66 10.41 10.63
CA THR A 280 -18.55 11.38 9.52
C THR A 280 -17.58 10.94 8.42
N ALA A 281 -17.10 9.69 8.46
CA ALA A 281 -16.26 9.14 7.41
C ALA A 281 -17.06 8.90 6.13
N PHE A 282 -16.55 9.40 5.00
CA PHE A 282 -17.03 9.00 3.69
C PHE A 282 -16.82 7.49 3.50
N LYS A 283 -17.57 6.85 2.59
CA LYS A 283 -17.50 5.40 2.28
C LYS A 283 -16.21 5.01 1.55
N TRP A 284 -15.06 5.45 2.05
CA TRP A 284 -13.74 5.16 1.52
C TRP A 284 -12.71 5.18 2.65
N SER A 285 -11.91 4.11 2.74
CA SER A 285 -10.79 3.97 3.67
C SER A 285 -9.66 3.18 3.02
N ASP A 286 -8.43 3.31 3.50
CA ASP A 286 -7.31 2.46 3.15
C ASP A 286 -6.58 2.07 4.45
N THR A 287 -6.40 0.77 4.68
CA THR A 287 -5.72 0.25 5.87
C THR A 287 -4.38 -0.30 5.45
N VAL A 288 -3.31 0.13 6.10
CA VAL A 288 -1.95 -0.36 5.83
C VAL A 288 -1.21 -0.67 7.12
N THR A 289 -0.32 -1.64 7.07
CA THR A 289 0.62 -1.90 8.16
C THR A 289 1.75 -0.90 8.15
N TYR A 290 2.21 -0.43 9.30
CA TYR A 290 3.43 0.38 9.38
C TYR A 290 4.24 0.01 10.62
N GLY A 291 5.38 -0.64 10.40
CA GLY A 291 6.24 -1.09 11.50
C GLY A 291 5.63 -2.23 12.32
N TRP A 292 6.21 -2.48 13.49
CA TRP A 292 5.83 -3.60 14.34
C TRP A 292 4.43 -3.41 14.94
N ARG A 293 3.52 -4.33 14.59
CA ARG A 293 2.15 -4.45 15.14
C ARG A 293 1.36 -3.15 15.15
N ARG A 294 1.40 -2.45 14.04
CA ARG A 294 0.78 -1.14 13.90
C ARG A 294 0.08 -1.01 12.56
N LEU A 295 -1.10 -0.39 12.60
CA LEU A 295 -1.96 -0.14 11.45
C LEU A 295 -2.23 1.35 11.32
N ALA A 296 -2.12 1.86 10.11
CA ALA A 296 -2.58 3.20 9.75
C ALA A 296 -3.86 3.05 8.94
N VAL A 297 -4.96 3.59 9.48
CA VAL A 297 -6.24 3.65 8.77
C VAL A 297 -6.41 5.05 8.22
N PHE A 298 -6.43 5.17 6.90
CA PHE A 298 -6.71 6.41 6.20
C PHE A 298 -8.18 6.46 5.85
N PHE A 299 -8.82 7.61 6.04
CA PHE A 299 -10.20 7.80 5.61
C PHE A 299 -10.44 9.24 5.18
N ILE A 300 -11.41 9.41 4.28
CA ILE A 300 -11.80 10.73 3.79
C ILE A 300 -12.93 11.24 4.67
N LYS A 301 -12.78 12.45 5.21
CA LYS A 301 -13.86 13.17 5.86
C LYS A 301 -14.51 14.12 4.86
N GLY A 302 -15.84 14.13 4.79
CA GLY A 302 -16.60 15.02 3.91
C GLY A 302 -18.08 14.65 3.85
N GLU A 303 -18.94 15.66 3.79
CA GLU A 303 -20.41 15.52 3.90
C GLU A 303 -21.08 15.06 2.58
N ASP A 304 -20.45 15.25 1.42
CA ASP A 304 -21.07 14.96 0.11
C ASP A 304 -20.04 14.50 -0.96
N ARG A 305 -20.48 13.75 -1.97
CA ARG A 305 -19.70 13.44 -3.19
C ARG A 305 -19.29 14.70 -3.96
N SER A 306 -20.05 15.79 -3.82
CA SER A 306 -19.87 17.06 -4.54
C SER A 306 -18.81 17.98 -3.94
N THR A 307 -18.38 17.77 -2.68
CA THR A 307 -17.33 18.59 -2.08
C THR A 307 -16.01 18.32 -2.79
N ILE A 308 -15.52 19.36 -3.48
CA ILE A 308 -14.35 19.27 -4.34
C ILE A 308 -13.07 19.18 -3.48
N ARG A 309 -13.03 19.91 -2.35
CA ARG A 309 -11.96 19.85 -1.35
C ARG A 309 -12.27 18.75 -0.33
N LYS A 310 -11.29 17.89 -0.09
CA LYS A 310 -11.42 16.73 0.79
C LYS A 310 -10.31 16.74 1.82
N GLU A 311 -10.57 16.10 2.94
CA GLU A 311 -9.60 15.88 4.01
C GLU A 311 -9.27 14.40 4.11
N ILE A 312 -7.98 14.04 4.11
CA ILE A 312 -7.51 12.71 4.45
C ILE A 312 -7.07 12.74 5.90
N TRP A 313 -7.75 11.94 6.71
CA TRP A 313 -7.37 11.69 8.10
C TRP A 313 -6.65 10.36 8.21
N CYS A 314 -5.73 10.26 9.16
CA CYS A 314 -4.98 9.04 9.46
C CYS A 314 -5.13 8.73 10.95
N ALA A 315 -5.59 7.51 11.25
CA ALA A 315 -5.57 6.93 12.58
C ALA A 315 -4.43 5.93 12.69
N GLN A 316 -3.50 6.19 13.59
CA GLN A 316 -2.40 5.30 13.93
C GLN A 316 -2.82 4.42 15.10
N ILE A 317 -2.82 3.10 14.89
CA ILE A 317 -3.36 2.13 15.84
C ILE A 317 -2.30 1.08 16.14
N ALA A 318 -1.94 0.93 17.41
CA ALA A 318 -1.16 -0.21 17.90
C ALA A 318 -2.08 -1.41 18.12
N ILE A 319 -1.64 -2.58 17.68
CA ILE A 319 -2.39 -3.83 17.76
C ILE A 319 -1.76 -4.77 18.78
N GLU A 320 -2.59 -5.35 19.64
CA GLU A 320 -2.16 -6.28 20.68
C GLU A 320 -3.15 -7.43 20.85
N ARG A 321 -2.65 -8.58 21.32
CA ARG A 321 -3.48 -9.74 21.69
C ARG A 321 -3.64 -9.79 23.20
N ARG A 322 -4.88 -9.78 23.69
CA ARG A 322 -5.21 -9.90 25.12
C ARG A 322 -6.32 -10.94 25.29
N GLN A 323 -6.07 -11.94 26.14
CA GLN A 323 -7.06 -12.98 26.47
C GLN A 323 -7.71 -13.64 25.24
N GLY A 324 -6.92 -13.90 24.20
CA GLY A 324 -7.41 -14.52 22.96
C GLY A 324 -8.14 -13.59 21.99
N HIS A 325 -8.29 -12.30 22.31
CA HIS A 325 -8.90 -11.30 21.43
C HIS A 325 -7.88 -10.28 20.92
N ILE A 326 -8.18 -9.69 19.75
CA ILE A 326 -7.41 -8.56 19.22
C ILE A 326 -7.95 -7.24 19.78
N TRP A 327 -7.02 -6.44 20.29
CA TRP A 327 -7.26 -5.09 20.81
C TRP A 327 -6.46 -4.07 20.00
N GLY A 328 -7.03 -2.88 19.87
CA GLY A 328 -6.42 -1.72 19.27
C GLY A 328 -6.28 -0.60 20.28
N LYS A 329 -5.14 0.10 20.25
CA LYS A 329 -4.92 1.34 20.97
C LYS A 329 -4.61 2.44 19.97
N LEU A 330 -5.40 3.50 19.98
CA LEU A 330 -5.12 4.69 19.20
C LEU A 330 -3.84 5.38 19.73
N GLU A 331 -2.85 5.55 18.86
CA GLU A 331 -1.62 6.29 19.14
C GLU A 331 -1.70 7.74 18.65
N SER A 332 -2.30 7.98 17.48
CA SER A 332 -2.51 9.32 16.94
C SER A 332 -3.70 9.38 15.98
N TYR A 333 -4.24 10.60 15.82
CA TYR A 333 -5.28 10.89 14.85
C TYR A 333 -5.08 12.29 14.27
N ASP A 334 -4.72 12.33 12.99
CA ASP A 334 -4.22 13.55 12.37
C ASP A 334 -4.81 13.76 10.97
N LEU A 335 -5.08 15.03 10.64
CA LEU A 335 -5.30 15.47 9.27
C LEU A 335 -3.96 15.42 8.52
N VAL A 336 -3.80 14.48 7.59
CA VAL A 336 -2.54 14.24 6.87
C VAL A 336 -2.51 14.88 5.48
N PHE A 337 -3.66 15.24 4.92
CA PHE A 337 -3.75 15.91 3.64
C PHE A 337 -5.08 16.64 3.49
N ASP A 338 -5.05 17.80 2.87
CA ASP A 338 -6.24 18.63 2.63
C ASP A 338 -6.05 19.39 1.33
N SER A 339 -6.81 19.00 0.30
CA SER A 339 -6.74 19.58 -1.05
C SER A 339 -7.90 19.11 -1.93
N TYR A 340 -7.89 19.53 -3.20
CA TYR A 340 -8.76 19.04 -4.27
C TYR A 340 -8.17 17.76 -4.87
N PHE A 341 -8.56 16.59 -4.36
CA PHE A 341 -7.96 15.32 -4.80
C PHE A 341 -8.94 14.15 -4.97
N ARG A 342 -8.46 13.10 -5.68
CA ARG A 342 -9.04 11.75 -5.65
C ARG A 342 -7.99 10.75 -5.16
N PHE A 343 -8.34 9.98 -4.15
CA PHE A 343 -7.46 8.96 -3.59
C PHE A 343 -7.41 7.72 -4.50
N ASN A 344 -6.21 7.19 -4.79
CA ASN A 344 -6.06 5.95 -5.55
C ASN A 344 -5.65 4.75 -4.69
N LYS A 345 -4.47 4.76 -4.05
CA LYS A 345 -3.98 3.61 -3.25
C LYS A 345 -2.89 4.04 -2.28
N THR A 346 -2.97 3.54 -1.05
CA THR A 346 -1.89 3.58 -0.07
C THR A 346 -1.12 2.26 -0.11
N LEU A 347 0.19 2.32 0.10
CA LEU A 347 1.01 1.15 0.25
C LEU A 347 2.15 1.39 1.24
N PRO A 348 2.44 0.43 2.13
CA PRO A 348 3.65 0.45 2.93
C PRO A 348 4.82 -0.07 2.10
N VAL A 349 5.97 0.56 2.25
CA VAL A 349 7.23 0.17 1.60
C VAL A 349 8.30 0.05 2.67
N LEU A 350 8.99 -1.08 2.71
CA LEU A 350 10.13 -1.29 3.61
C LEU A 350 11.36 -0.64 3.01
N VAL A 351 11.95 0.33 3.72
CA VAL A 351 13.10 1.10 3.21
C VAL A 351 14.20 1.22 4.25
#